data_AF-A0A2N6E4T8-F1
#
_entry.id   AF-A0A2N6E4T8-F1
#
_cell.length_a   1.000
_cell.length_b   1.000
_cell.length_c   1.000
_cell.angle_alpha   90.00
_cell.angle_beta   90.00
_cell.angle_gamma   90.00
#
_symmetry.space_group_name_H-M   'P 1'
#
loop_
_entity.id
_entity.type
_entity.pdbx_description
1 polymer ?
#
loop_
_entity_poly.entity_id
_entity_poly.type
_entity_poly.pdbx_seq_one_letter_code
_entity_poly.pdbx_strand_id
1 'polypeptide(L)'
;MRLYTITLLLLLALLAGCTHYAGIIDDWVGHTEKELQEKWGEPDGRSRRGKGELLTYERYWEDAGGTLNRGRLKFLIDENGTILDSSKSNFPDYLFGDQILSRP
;
A
#
# COMPACT_ATOMS: atom_id res chain seq x y z
N MET A 1 -41.00 15.75 -19.21
CA MET A 1 -40.12 16.38 -18.20
C MET A 1 -39.66 15.43 -17.08
N ARG A 2 -40.48 14.47 -16.60
CA ARG A 2 -40.11 13.56 -15.50
C ARG A 2 -39.04 12.49 -15.82
N LEU A 3 -38.82 12.15 -17.09
CA LEU A 3 -37.79 11.17 -17.49
C LEU A 3 -36.37 11.75 -17.43
N TYR A 4 -36.20 13.02 -17.80
CA TYR A 4 -34.88 13.68 -17.80
C TYR A 4 -34.30 13.85 -16.40
N THR A 5 -35.15 14.02 -15.39
CA THR A 5 -34.72 14.11 -13.99
C THR A 5 -34.16 12.80 -13.46
N ILE A 6 -34.69 11.64 -13.90
CA ILE A 6 -34.21 10.33 -13.46
C ILE A 6 -32.85 10.01 -14.11
N THR A 7 -32.69 10.31 -15.40
CA THR A 7 -31.39 10.14 -16.08
C THR A 7 -30.31 11.05 -15.52
N LEU A 8 -30.65 12.30 -15.16
CA LEU A 8 -29.71 13.23 -14.52
C LEU A 8 -29.27 12.72 -13.14
N LEU A 9 -30.20 12.22 -12.32
CA LEU A 9 -29.91 11.65 -11.00
C LEU A 9 -29.00 10.41 -11.08
N LEU A 10 -29.21 9.54 -12.07
CA LEU A 10 -28.34 8.39 -12.34
C LEU A 10 -26.92 8.81 -12.74
N LEU A 11 -26.79 9.86 -13.56
CA LEU A 11 -25.50 10.38 -14.01
C LEU A 11 -24.71 11.03 -12.86
N LEU A 12 -25.40 11.69 -11.93
CA LEU A 12 -24.80 12.26 -10.72
C LEU A 12 -24.35 11.18 -9.71
N ALA A 13 -25.07 10.06 -9.60
CA ALA A 13 -24.68 8.94 -8.75
C ALA A 13 -23.40 8.24 -9.25
N LEU A 14 -23.19 8.18 -10.57
CA LEU A 14 -21.96 7.65 -11.18
C LEU A 14 -20.71 8.50 -10.91
N LEU A 15 -20.87 9.80 -10.61
CA LEU A 15 -19.77 10.71 -10.29
C LEU A 15 -19.36 10.70 -8.80
N ALA A 16 -20.18 10.10 -7.94
CA ALA A 16 -19.90 10.00 -6.50
C ALA A 16 -18.96 8.85 -6.12
N GLY A 17 -18.55 8.02 -7.09
CA GLY A 17 -17.44 7.06 -6.94
C GLY A 17 -16.09 7.77 -6.91
N CYS A 18 -15.91 8.71 -5.98
CA CYS A 18 -14.59 9.26 -5.67
C CYS A 18 -13.75 8.11 -5.12
N THR A 19 -12.91 7.57 -5.99
CA THR A 19 -11.85 6.62 -5.68
C THR A 19 -10.90 7.30 -4.70
N HIS A 20 -11.12 7.11 -3.41
CA HIS A 20 -10.09 7.34 -2.42
C HIS A 20 -9.06 6.22 -2.63
N TYR A 21 -8.11 6.45 -3.51
CA TYR A 21 -6.93 5.62 -3.67
C TYR A 21 -6.04 5.86 -2.44
N ALA A 22 -6.54 5.47 -1.25
CA ALA A 22 -5.66 5.22 -0.12
C ALA A 22 -4.67 4.18 -0.63
N GLY A 23 -3.37 4.48 -0.51
CA GLY A 23 -2.36 3.64 -1.11
C GLY A 23 -2.51 2.22 -0.60
N ILE A 24 -2.30 1.22 -1.47
CA ILE A 24 -2.30 -0.23 -1.16
C ILE A 24 -1.53 -0.57 0.14
N ILE A 25 -0.65 0.33 0.57
CA ILE A 25 0.17 0.22 1.78
C ILE A 25 -0.58 0.65 3.04
N ASP A 26 -1.34 1.74 2.99
CA ASP A 26 -2.09 2.26 4.13
C ASP A 26 -3.23 1.29 4.53
N ASP A 27 -3.74 0.51 3.57
CA ASP A 27 -4.73 -0.54 3.78
C ASP A 27 -4.24 -1.68 4.70
N TRP A 28 -2.93 -1.79 4.95
CA TRP A 28 -2.39 -2.79 5.88
C TRP A 28 -2.54 -2.40 7.35
N VAL A 29 -2.90 -1.16 7.68
CA VAL A 29 -3.12 -0.77 9.07
C VAL A 29 -4.27 -1.59 9.67
N GLY A 30 -4.02 -2.22 10.83
CA GLY A 30 -4.95 -3.13 11.50
C GLY A 30 -4.80 -4.61 11.10
N HIS A 31 -4.07 -4.92 10.03
CA HIS A 31 -3.73 -6.30 9.69
C HIS A 31 -2.62 -6.86 10.58
N THR A 32 -2.47 -8.18 10.56
CA THR A 32 -1.41 -8.86 11.32
C THR A 32 -0.10 -8.94 10.54
N GLU A 33 1.01 -9.01 11.26
CA GLU A 33 2.34 -9.32 10.74
C GLU A 33 2.33 -10.59 9.88
N LYS A 34 1.60 -11.61 10.34
CA LYS A 34 1.50 -12.90 9.68
C LYS A 34 0.82 -12.78 8.32
N GLU A 35 -0.31 -12.07 8.23
CA GLU A 35 -0.99 -11.83 6.96
C GLU A 35 -0.09 -11.06 5.98
N LEU A 36 0.65 -10.08 6.49
CA LEU A 36 1.62 -9.33 5.69
C LEU A 36 2.71 -10.25 5.15
N GLN A 37 3.29 -11.11 5.99
CA GLN A 37 4.33 -12.07 5.57
C GLN A 37 3.82 -13.16 4.64
N GLU A 38 2.59 -13.64 4.82
CA GLU A 38 1.96 -14.60 3.91
C GLU A 38 1.82 -14.01 2.50
N LYS A 39 1.51 -12.72 2.39
CA LYS A 39 1.31 -12.05 1.09
C LYS A 39 2.59 -11.45 0.50
N TRP A 40 3.52 -10.97 1.31
CA TRP A 40 4.71 -10.21 0.87
C TRP A 40 6.05 -10.91 1.13
N GLY A 41 6.03 -12.01 1.86
CA GLY A 41 7.20 -12.71 2.35
C GLY A 41 7.82 -12.07 3.59
N GLU A 42 8.97 -12.62 3.99
CA GLU A 42 9.76 -12.09 5.11
C GLU A 42 10.28 -10.67 4.81
N PRO A 43 10.35 -9.79 5.83
CA PRO A 43 10.94 -8.47 5.71
C PRO A 43 12.45 -8.57 5.49
N ASP A 44 13.01 -7.61 4.75
CA ASP A 44 14.45 -7.47 4.54
C ASP A 44 15.17 -6.96 5.80
N GLY A 45 14.45 -6.32 6.72
CA GLY A 45 14.99 -5.84 7.98
C GLY A 45 13.95 -5.72 9.10
N ARG A 46 14.43 -5.90 10.33
CA ARG A 46 13.65 -5.80 11.57
C ARG A 46 14.36 -4.89 12.57
N SER A 47 13.62 -4.00 13.21
CA SER A 47 14.19 -3.09 14.22
C SER A 47 13.19 -2.80 15.32
N ARG A 48 13.60 -2.97 16.58
CA ARG A 48 12.73 -2.69 17.73
C ARG A 48 12.47 -1.18 17.86
N ARG A 49 11.20 -0.79 18.02
CA ARG A 49 10.73 0.60 18.21
C ARG A 49 9.90 0.69 19.49
N GLY A 50 10.58 0.94 20.60
CA GLY A 50 9.94 0.96 21.91
C GLY A 50 9.36 -0.41 22.25
N LYS A 51 8.04 -0.48 22.37
CA LYS A 51 7.26 -1.70 22.60
C LYS A 51 6.97 -2.49 21.32
N GLY A 52 6.97 -1.82 20.17
CA GLY A 52 6.70 -2.43 18.88
C GLY A 52 7.95 -2.80 18.10
N GLU A 53 7.73 -3.24 16.87
CA GLU A 53 8.76 -3.58 15.89
C GLU A 53 8.51 -2.85 14.57
N LEU A 54 9.58 -2.42 13.91
CA LEU A 54 9.52 -1.84 12.58
C LEU A 54 10.05 -2.87 11.58
N LEU A 55 9.15 -3.36 10.74
CA LEU A 55 9.50 -4.20 9.59
C LEU A 55 9.88 -3.30 8.42
N THR A 56 10.92 -3.68 7.69
CA THR A 56 11.37 -2.97 6.47
C THR A 56 11.40 -3.94 5.31
N TYR A 57 10.75 -3.54 4.21
CA TYR A 57 10.78 -4.21 2.93
C TYR A 57 11.47 -3.30 1.91
N GLU A 58 12.48 -3.82 1.23
CA GLU A 58 13.21 -3.13 0.18
C GLU A 58 12.82 -3.70 -1.19
N ARG A 59 12.72 -2.83 -2.18
CA ARG A 59 12.54 -3.23 -3.59
C ARG A 59 13.52 -2.46 -4.45
N TYR A 60 14.03 -3.14 -5.46
CA TYR A 60 14.99 -2.62 -6.42
C TYR A 60 14.37 -2.70 -7.81
N TRP A 61 14.50 -1.65 -8.61
CA TRP A 61 14.10 -1.65 -10.01
C TRP A 61 15.07 -0.80 -10.81
N GLU A 62 15.18 -1.11 -12.09
CA GLU A 62 15.94 -0.31 -13.04
C GLU A 62 14.96 0.59 -13.79
N ASP A 63 15.28 1.87 -13.97
CA ASP A 63 14.49 2.74 -14.84
C ASP A 63 14.86 2.53 -16.31
N ALA A 64 14.12 3.18 -17.22
CA ALA A 64 14.37 3.08 -18.66
C ALA A 64 15.77 3.59 -19.08
N GLY A 65 16.45 4.36 -18.21
CA GLY A 65 17.80 4.86 -18.42
C GLY A 65 18.89 3.94 -17.88
N GLY A 66 18.54 2.81 -17.27
CA GLY A 66 19.49 1.89 -16.68
C GLY A 66 19.89 2.20 -15.23
N THR A 67 19.20 3.15 -14.57
CA THR A 67 19.54 3.53 -13.20
C THR A 67 18.89 2.57 -12.22
N LEU A 68 19.70 1.94 -11.38
CA LEU A 68 19.21 1.11 -10.28
C LEU A 68 18.65 2.00 -9.17
N ASN A 69 17.35 1.87 -8.93
CA ASN A 69 16.60 2.57 -7.90
C ASN A 69 16.28 1.63 -6.73
N ARG A 70 16.04 2.21 -5.55
CA ARG A 70 15.65 1.48 -4.34
C ARG A 70 14.53 2.19 -3.61
N GLY A 71 13.44 1.46 -3.40
CA GLY A 71 12.30 1.86 -2.59
C GLY A 71 12.29 1.11 -1.26
N ARG A 72 11.78 1.77 -0.21
CA ARG A 72 11.58 1.16 1.12
C ARG A 72 10.16 1.33 1.63
N LEU A 73 9.57 0.22 2.05
CA LEU A 73 8.28 0.13 2.72
C LEU A 73 8.52 -0.26 4.15
N LYS A 74 7.81 0.38 5.08
CA LYS A 74 7.99 0.13 6.50
C LYS A 74 6.64 -0.04 7.15
N PHE A 75 6.55 -1.02 8.04
CA PHE A 75 5.35 -1.30 8.82
C PHE A 75 5.74 -1.29 10.29
N LEU A 76 5.11 -0.42 11.06
CA LEU A 76 5.24 -0.42 12.52
C LEU A 76 4.20 -1.38 13.08
N ILE A 77 4.66 -2.30 13.91
CA ILE A 77 3.87 -3.38 14.50
C ILE A 77 3.88 -3.22 16.01
N ASP A 78 2.75 -3.47 16.66
CA ASP A 78 2.63 -3.45 18.12
C ASP A 78 3.13 -4.76 18.77
N GLU A 79 3.00 -4.85 20.10
CA GLU A 79 3.39 -6.05 20.87
C GLU A 79 2.54 -7.30 20.51
N ASN A 80 1.38 -7.12 19.88
CA ASN A 80 0.45 -8.19 19.51
C ASN A 80 0.63 -8.66 18.07
N GLY A 81 1.56 -8.06 17.32
CA GLY A 81 1.75 -8.38 15.91
C GLY A 81 0.76 -7.66 14.99
N THR A 82 0.10 -6.59 15.43
CA THR A 82 -0.81 -5.77 14.62
C THR A 82 -0.10 -4.56 14.04
N ILE A 83 -0.31 -4.28 12.75
CA ILE A 83 0.25 -3.13 12.06
C ILE A 83 -0.45 -1.86 12.54
N LEU A 84 0.31 -0.96 13.16
CA LEU A 84 -0.14 0.34 13.65
C LEU A 84 -0.03 1.44 12.61
N ASP A 85 1.03 1.38 11.80
CA ASP A 85 1.36 2.42 10.84
C ASP A 85 2.16 1.83 9.69
N SER A 86 2.09 2.49 8.54
CA SER A 86 2.81 2.10 7.34
C SER A 86 3.39 3.33 6.65
N SER A 87 4.57 3.20 6.06
CA SER A 87 5.18 4.30 5.32
C SER A 87 5.96 3.80 4.12
N LYS A 88 5.98 4.62 3.08
CA LYS A 88 6.78 4.41 1.87
C LYS A 88 7.82 5.51 1.72
N SER A 89 8.97 5.15 1.16
CA SER A 89 10.01 6.10 0.81
C SER A 89 10.67 5.68 -0.51
N ASN A 90 10.97 6.68 -1.34
CA ASN A 90 11.64 6.53 -2.62
C ASN A 90 10.94 5.62 -3.63
N PHE A 91 9.63 5.39 -3.51
CA PHE A 91 8.85 4.72 -4.55
C PHE A 91 8.19 5.74 -5.49
N PRO A 92 8.25 5.53 -6.82
CA PRO A 92 7.39 6.21 -7.77
C PRO A 92 5.92 5.85 -7.51
N ASP A 93 5.03 6.84 -7.60
CA ASP A 93 3.61 6.63 -7.33
C ASP A 93 2.94 5.63 -8.29
N TYR A 94 3.48 5.44 -9.49
CA TYR A 94 2.97 4.51 -10.50
C TYR A 94 3.37 3.04 -10.28
N LEU A 95 4.32 2.74 -9.38
CA LEU A 95 4.70 1.35 -9.12
C LEU A 95 3.67 0.63 -8.25
N PHE A 96 2.77 1.33 -7.57
CA PHE A 96 1.75 0.70 -6.73
C PHE A 96 0.53 0.26 -7.56
N GLY A 97 0.68 -0.90 -8.20
CA GLY A 97 -0.40 -1.78 -8.67
C GLY A 97 -0.03 -3.23 -8.34
N ASP A 98 -0.79 -4.21 -8.85
CA ASP A 98 -0.57 -5.66 -8.61
C ASP A 98 0.88 -6.14 -8.86
N GLN A 99 1.70 -5.36 -9.56
CA GLN A 99 3.07 -5.68 -9.98
C GLN A 99 4.15 -5.60 -8.87
N ILE A 100 3.91 -4.95 -7.71
CA ILE A 100 4.91 -4.99 -6.61
C ILE A 100 4.79 -6.28 -5.76
N LEU A 101 3.64 -6.97 -5.82
CA LEU A 101 3.30 -8.04 -4.90
C LEU A 101 3.97 -9.38 -5.24
N SER A 102 4.50 -9.54 -6.45
CA SER A 102 5.29 -10.70 -6.82
C SER A 102 6.78 -10.40 -6.65
N ARG A 103 7.40 -10.96 -5.61
CA ARG A 103 8.83 -11.30 -5.71
C ARG A 103 9.01 -12.16 -6.99
N PRO A 104 10.10 -12.02 -7.75
CA PRO A 104 10.45 -13.04 -8.73
C PRO A 104 10.59 -14.42 -8.07
#